data_AF-A0A6L7YN13-F1
#
_entry.id   AF-A0A6L7YN13-F1
#
_cell.length_a   1.000
_cell.length_b   1.000
_cell.length_c   1.000
_cell.angle_alpha   90.00
_cell.angle_beta   90.00
_cell.angle_gamma   90.00
#
_symmetry.space_group_name_H-M   'P 1'
#
loop_
_entity.id
_entity.type
_entity.pdbx_description
1 polymer ?
#
loop_
_entity_poly.entity_id
_entity_poly.type
_entity_poly.pdbx_seq_one_letter_code
_entity_poly.pdbx_strand_id
1 'polypeptide(L)'
;MPDLISFDIDGTLEVGEPRGSITIDFVRAAQRKGCIVGSCSDRPLSFQQRLWQQHDVPVDFTSLKQNLDDVKARFKAASYIHVGDTDVDEFFAGKAGFRFIRVDTMEWAEWRENILKTDSGR
;
A
#
# COMPACT_ATOMS: atom_id res chain seq x y z
N MET A 1 -5.26 15.83 -6.67
CA MET A 1 -5.83 14.76 -5.82
C MET A 1 -4.69 13.89 -5.35
N PRO A 2 -4.72 13.32 -4.14
CA PRO A 2 -3.65 12.46 -3.65
C PRO A 2 -3.65 11.12 -4.40
N ASP A 3 -2.49 10.47 -4.48
CA ASP A 3 -2.43 9.06 -4.86
C ASP A 3 -2.89 8.17 -3.69
N LEU A 4 -3.48 7.02 -4.00
CA LEU A 4 -3.81 5.99 -3.03
C LEU A 4 -2.91 4.78 -3.23
N ILE A 5 -2.28 4.35 -2.14
CA ILE A 5 -1.41 3.18 -2.10
C ILE A 5 -2.00 2.15 -1.14
N SER A 6 -2.35 1.01 -1.69
CA SER A 6 -2.68 -0.18 -0.93
C SER A 6 -1.48 -1.12 -0.89
N PHE A 7 -1.14 -1.62 0.29
CA PHE A 7 -0.08 -2.61 0.47
C PHE A 7 -0.67 -3.98 0.83
N ASP A 8 -0.17 -5.06 0.25
CA ASP A 8 -0.21 -6.35 0.94
C ASP A 8 0.70 -6.31 2.18
N ILE A 9 0.66 -7.34 3.03
CA ILE A 9 1.45 -7.45 4.25
C ILE A 9 2.58 -8.44 4.09
N ASP A 10 2.26 -9.73 3.97
CA ASP A 10 3.25 -10.80 3.87
C ASP A 10 3.99 -10.70 2.54
N GLY A 11 5.29 -10.95 2.52
CA GLY A 11 6.15 -10.79 1.33
C GLY A 11 6.38 -9.33 0.88
N THR A 12 5.59 -8.38 1.39
CA THR A 12 5.55 -6.99 0.91
C THR A 12 6.09 -6.00 1.93
N LEU A 13 5.54 -5.97 3.15
CA LEU A 13 6.01 -5.09 4.23
C LEU A 13 7.13 -5.75 5.04
N GLU A 14 8.03 -4.95 5.61
CA GLU A 14 9.14 -5.43 6.44
C GLU A 14 8.70 -6.17 7.72
N VAL A 15 7.42 -6.01 8.06
CA VAL A 15 6.74 -6.59 9.23
C VAL A 15 5.80 -7.75 8.86
N GLY A 16 5.76 -8.14 7.59
CA GLY A 16 5.06 -9.34 7.12
C GLY A 16 5.81 -10.63 7.43
N GLU A 17 5.14 -11.76 7.22
CA GLU A 17 5.70 -13.11 7.34
C GLU A 17 5.33 -13.96 6.10
N PRO A 18 6.24 -14.12 5.12
CA PRO A 18 7.65 -13.72 5.15
C PRO A 18 7.86 -12.19 5.09
N ARG A 19 9.04 -11.72 5.52
CA ARG A 19 9.36 -10.28 5.53
C ARG A 19 9.57 -9.75 4.10
N GLY A 20 8.92 -8.64 3.78
CA GLY A 20 9.10 -7.90 2.52
C GLY A 20 10.07 -6.73 2.62
N SER A 21 10.19 -5.95 1.53
CA SER A 21 11.18 -4.87 1.39
C SER A 21 10.66 -3.46 1.70
N ILE A 22 9.35 -3.30 1.87
CA ILE A 22 8.72 -1.99 2.14
C ILE A 22 8.76 -1.71 3.64
N THR A 23 9.46 -0.65 4.02
CA THR A 23 9.59 -0.29 5.43
C THR A 23 8.37 0.47 5.94
N ILE A 24 8.09 0.36 7.23
CA ILE A 24 7.06 1.16 7.92
C ILE A 24 7.39 2.65 7.78
N ASP A 25 8.67 3.03 7.82
CA ASP A 25 9.10 4.40 7.61
C ASP A 25 8.75 4.95 6.23
N PHE A 26 8.79 4.11 5.20
CA PHE A 26 8.33 4.49 3.87
C PHE A 26 6.82 4.75 3.86
N VAL A 27 6.02 3.88 4.49
CA VAL A 27 4.56 4.08 4.59
C VAL A 27 4.25 5.41 5.26
N ARG A 28 4.94 5.73 6.37
CA ARG A 28 4.82 7.05 7.02
C ARG A 28 5.25 8.20 6.12
N ALA A 29 6.31 8.04 5.34
CA ALA A 29 6.77 9.06 4.39
C ALA A 29 5.73 9.34 3.30
N ALA A 30 5.10 8.29 2.75
CA ALA A 30 4.01 8.42 1.80
C ALA A 30 2.81 9.17 2.38
N GLN A 31 2.41 8.87 3.63
CA GLN A 31 1.36 9.63 4.31
C GLN A 31 1.73 11.11 4.51
N ARG A 32 2.96 11.41 4.93
CA ARG A 32 3.43 12.80 5.07
C ARG A 32 3.45 13.56 3.75
N LYS A 33 3.59 12.86 2.63
CA LYS A 33 3.48 13.40 1.27
C LYS A 33 2.03 13.57 0.80
N GLY A 34 1.05 13.21 1.63
CA GLY A 34 -0.37 13.37 1.35
C GLY A 34 -1.00 12.18 0.63
N CYS A 35 -0.31 11.05 0.50
CA CYS A 35 -0.93 9.84 -0.05
C CYS A 35 -1.98 9.28 0.92
N ILE A 36 -3.05 8.71 0.37
CA ILE A 36 -3.97 7.85 1.12
C ILE A 36 -3.32 6.47 1.18
N VAL A 37 -3.10 5.92 2.38
CA VAL A 37 -2.43 4.62 2.53
C VAL A 37 -3.25 3.63 3.34
N GLY A 38 -3.10 2.35 3.04
CA GLY A 38 -3.72 1.29 3.83
C GLY A 38 -3.26 -0.08 3.38
N SER A 39 -3.77 -1.12 4.05
CA SER A 39 -3.52 -2.50 3.65
C SER A 39 -4.72 -3.14 2.98
N CYS A 40 -4.46 -3.96 1.97
CA CYS A 40 -5.39 -4.97 1.46
C CYS A 40 -4.66 -6.30 1.46
N SER A 41 -4.99 -7.17 2.42
CA SER A 41 -4.27 -8.43 2.66
C SER A 41 -5.24 -9.58 2.94
N ASP A 42 -4.78 -10.82 2.76
CA ASP A 42 -5.52 -12.03 3.14
C ASP A 42 -5.58 -12.23 4.66
N ARG A 43 -4.73 -11.50 5.40
CA ARG A 43 -4.77 -11.47 6.87
C ARG A 43 -6.13 -10.92 7.35
N PRO A 44 -6.72 -11.49 8.42
CA PRO A 44 -7.95 -10.97 9.00
C PRO A 44 -7.88 -9.47 9.33
N LEU A 45 -8.98 -8.74 9.16
CA LEU A 45 -9.00 -7.28 9.41
C LEU A 45 -8.48 -6.89 10.81
N SER A 46 -8.84 -7.66 11.84
CA SER A 46 -8.36 -7.40 13.21
C SER A 46 -6.84 -7.57 13.35
N PHE A 47 -6.23 -8.44 12.55
CA PHE A 47 -4.78 -8.57 12.48
C PHE A 47 -4.17 -7.33 11.82
N GLN A 48 -4.69 -6.91 10.66
CA GLN A 48 -4.18 -5.73 9.94
C GLN A 48 -4.25 -4.48 10.83
N GLN A 49 -5.38 -4.25 11.49
CA GLN A 49 -5.59 -3.11 12.39
C GLN A 49 -4.59 -3.12 13.55
N ARG A 50 -4.39 -4.28 14.20
CA ARG A 50 -3.40 -4.41 15.27
C ARG A 50 -1.98 -4.18 14.78
N LEU A 51 -1.62 -4.70 13.61
CA LEU A 51 -0.30 -4.50 13.02
C LEU A 51 0.01 -3.01 12.85
N TRP A 52 -0.91 -2.25 12.23
CA TRP A 52 -0.73 -0.81 12.07
C TRP A 52 -0.69 -0.04 13.40
N GLN A 53 -1.53 -0.45 14.37
CA GLN A 53 -1.52 0.12 15.72
C GLN A 53 -0.20 -0.12 16.45
N GLN A 54 0.37 -1.34 16.37
CA GLN A 54 1.64 -1.69 17.02
C GLN A 54 2.83 -0.90 16.48
N HIS A 55 2.71 -0.39 15.25
CA HIS A 55 3.72 0.44 14.61
C HIS A 55 3.38 1.94 14.63
N ASP A 56 2.34 2.37 15.35
CA ASP A 56 1.91 3.77 15.42
C ASP A 56 1.76 4.42 14.03
N VAL A 57 1.21 3.67 13.06
CA VAL A 57 0.89 4.16 11.71
C VAL A 57 -0.62 4.23 11.56
N PRO A 58 -1.23 5.42 11.65
CA PRO A 58 -2.67 5.58 11.46
C PRO A 58 -3.01 5.53 9.98
N VAL A 59 -3.13 4.32 9.42
CA VAL A 59 -3.53 4.13 8.02
C VAL A 59 -4.98 4.54 7.77
N ASP A 60 -5.30 4.95 6.55
CA ASP A 60 -6.63 5.42 6.16
C ASP A 60 -7.64 4.27 6.02
N PHE A 61 -7.15 3.06 5.72
CA PHE A 61 -7.98 1.87 5.60
C PHE A 61 -7.22 0.56 5.89
N THR A 62 -8.01 -0.45 6.27
CA THR A 62 -7.63 -1.87 6.25
C THR A 62 -8.76 -2.61 5.54
N SER A 63 -8.44 -3.50 4.60
CA SER A 63 -9.42 -4.25 3.82
C SER A 63 -8.88 -5.65 3.48
N LEU A 64 -9.77 -6.54 3.05
CA LEU A 64 -9.37 -7.82 2.47
C LEU A 64 -9.10 -7.63 0.98
N LYS A 65 -8.20 -8.42 0.38
CA LYS A 65 -7.79 -8.29 -1.04
C LYS A 65 -8.99 -8.27 -1.99
N GLN A 66 -9.98 -9.13 -1.73
CA GLN A 66 -11.19 -9.21 -2.56
C GLN A 66 -12.12 -7.99 -2.50
N ASN A 67 -11.89 -7.07 -1.56
CA ASN A 67 -12.71 -5.86 -1.35
C ASN A 67 -11.93 -4.57 -1.72
N LEU A 68 -10.98 -4.66 -2.65
CA LEU A 68 -10.27 -3.48 -3.17
C LEU A 68 -11.20 -2.52 -3.92
N ASP A 69 -12.26 -3.03 -4.54
CA ASP A 69 -13.31 -2.24 -5.19
C ASP A 69 -14.06 -1.34 -4.19
N ASP A 70 -14.36 -1.83 -2.99
CA ASP A 70 -14.93 -1.03 -1.90
C ASP A 70 -14.00 0.12 -1.49
N VAL A 71 -12.69 -0.12 -1.45
CA VAL A 71 -11.70 0.93 -1.17
C VAL A 71 -11.74 2.00 -2.26
N LYS A 72 -11.78 1.60 -3.54
CA LYS A 72 -11.88 2.54 -4.67
C LYS A 72 -13.17 3.36 -4.65
N ALA A 73 -14.29 2.76 -4.26
CA ALA A 73 -15.57 3.45 -4.13
C ALA A 73 -15.56 4.47 -2.96
N ARG A 74 -14.86 4.14 -1.87
CA ARG A 74 -14.79 4.99 -0.66
C ARG A 74 -13.86 6.19 -0.82
N PHE A 75 -12.74 6.06 -1.53
CA PHE A 75 -11.70 7.08 -1.62
C PHE A 75 -11.57 7.68 -3.01
N LYS A 76 -11.49 9.00 -3.09
CA LYS A 76 -11.20 9.73 -4.33
C LYS A 76 -9.70 10.01 -4.45
N ALA A 77 -9.03 9.37 -5.41
CA ALA A 77 -7.58 9.49 -5.62
C ALA A 77 -7.25 9.82 -7.08
N ALA A 78 -6.06 10.40 -7.32
CA ALA A 78 -5.53 10.63 -8.67
C ALA A 78 -5.15 9.30 -9.34
N SER A 79 -4.50 8.43 -8.57
CA SER A 79 -4.10 7.08 -8.98
C SER A 79 -4.46 6.08 -7.89
N TYR A 80 -4.75 4.84 -8.28
CA TYR A 80 -5.03 3.73 -7.38
C TYR A 80 -3.97 2.65 -7.61
N ILE A 81 -3.09 2.47 -6.63
CA ILE A 81 -1.93 1.57 -6.72
C ILE A 81 -2.07 0.50 -5.65
N HIS A 82 -1.88 -0.76 -6.04
CA HIS A 82 -1.74 -1.87 -5.10
C HIS A 82 -0.34 -2.48 -5.26
N VAL A 83 0.38 -2.62 -4.15
CA VAL A 83 1.73 -3.15 -4.10
C VAL A 83 1.69 -4.47 -3.36
N GLY A 84 2.21 -5.52 -4.00
CA GLY A 84 2.23 -6.89 -3.48
C GLY A 84 3.36 -7.71 -4.09
N ASP A 85 3.50 -8.97 -3.68
CA ASP A 85 4.53 -9.89 -4.17
C ASP A 85 3.96 -11.09 -4.95
N THR A 86 2.65 -11.31 -4.91
CA THR A 86 2.02 -12.52 -5.48
C THR A 86 1.16 -12.23 -6.72
N ASP A 87 0.86 -13.27 -7.49
CA ASP A 87 -0.10 -13.19 -8.61
C ASP A 87 -1.54 -12.96 -8.11
N VAL A 88 -1.83 -13.32 -6.85
CA VAL A 88 -3.13 -13.08 -6.20
C VAL A 88 -3.36 -11.60 -6.00
N ASP A 89 -2.32 -10.85 -5.62
CA ASP A 89 -2.37 -9.39 -5.50
C ASP A 89 -2.69 -8.73 -6.84
N GLU A 90 -1.98 -9.16 -7.88
CA GLU A 90 -2.18 -8.66 -9.25
C GLU A 90 -3.61 -8.91 -9.72
N PHE A 91 -4.12 -10.12 -9.49
CA PHE A 91 -5.47 -10.49 -9.89
C PHE A 91 -6.54 -9.60 -9.23
N PHE A 92 -6.49 -9.43 -7.90
CA PHE A 92 -7.50 -8.62 -7.20
C PHE A 92 -7.34 -7.12 -7.46
N ALA A 93 -6.10 -6.63 -7.59
CA ALA A 93 -5.82 -5.26 -7.99
C ALA A 93 -6.42 -4.97 -9.38
N GLY A 94 -6.13 -5.81 -10.37
CA GLY A 94 -6.66 -5.68 -11.72
C GLY A 94 -8.18 -5.73 -11.75
N LYS A 95 -8.80 -6.66 -11.01
CA LYS A 95 -10.26 -6.78 -10.89
C LYS A 95 -10.92 -5.52 -10.33
N ALA A 96 -10.29 -4.85 -9.37
CA ALA A 96 -10.76 -3.58 -8.80
C ALA A 96 -10.35 -2.34 -9.64
N GLY A 97 -9.57 -2.55 -10.70
CA GLY A 97 -9.02 -1.49 -11.55
C GLY A 97 -7.96 -0.64 -10.84
N PHE A 98 -7.19 -1.24 -9.94
CA PHE A 98 -5.93 -0.69 -9.43
C PHE A 98 -4.80 -1.03 -10.41
N ARG A 99 -3.79 -0.17 -10.45
CA ARG A 99 -2.49 -0.53 -11.02
C ARG A 99 -1.76 -1.40 -10.02
N PHE A 100 -1.39 -2.61 -10.43
CA PHE A 100 -0.53 -3.47 -9.64
C PHE A 100 0.94 -3.11 -9.87
N ILE A 101 1.74 -3.06 -8.81
CA ILE A 101 3.20 -2.96 -8.88
C ILE A 101 3.77 -4.05 -8.00
N ARG A 102 4.60 -4.93 -8.56
CA ARG A 102 5.25 -5.97 -7.77
C ARG A 102 6.43 -5.39 -6.97
N VAL A 103 6.53 -5.76 -5.71
CA VAL A 103 7.47 -5.18 -4.73
C VAL A 103 8.96 -5.37 -5.08
N ASP A 104 9.31 -6.37 -5.87
CA ASP A 104 10.68 -6.70 -6.27
C ASP A 104 11.10 -6.12 -7.64
N THR A 105 10.25 -5.26 -8.22
CA THR A 105 10.49 -4.69 -9.56
C THR A 105 11.16 -3.33 -9.53
N MET A 106 11.83 -2.97 -10.64
CA MET A 106 12.38 -1.63 -10.85
C MET A 106 11.29 -0.55 -10.82
N GLU A 107 10.08 -0.89 -11.28
CA GLU A 107 8.92 0.00 -11.25
C GLU A 107 8.58 0.45 -9.82
N TRP A 108 8.64 -0.48 -8.85
CA TRP A 108 8.48 -0.13 -7.44
C TRP A 108 9.62 0.78 -6.96
N ALA A 109 10.86 0.49 -7.31
CA ALA A 109 12.01 1.30 -6.91
C ALA A 109 11.89 2.74 -7.39
N GLU A 110 11.55 2.95 -8.66
CA GLU A 110 11.31 4.28 -9.24
C GLU A 110 10.16 5.01 -8.56
N TRP A 111 9.07 4.31 -8.28
CA TRP A 111 7.90 4.88 -7.62
C TRP A 111 8.24 5.32 -6.19
N ARG A 112 8.94 4.44 -5.45
CA ARG A 112 9.45 4.70 -4.10
C ARG A 112 10.36 5.93 -4.07
N GLU A 113 11.28 6.04 -5.03
CA GLU A 113 12.16 7.21 -5.14
C GLU A 113 11.38 8.49 -5.36
N ASN A 114 10.34 8.47 -6.20
CA ASN A 114 9.53 9.66 -6.47
C ASN A 114 8.76 10.15 -5.24
N ILE A 115 8.29 9.25 -4.37
CA ILE A 115 7.69 9.63 -3.08
C ILE A 115 8.74 10.18 -2.12
N LEU A 116 9.94 9.60 -2.10
CA LEU A 116 11.01 10.01 -1.19
C LEU A 116 11.73 11.30 -1.61
N LYS A 117 11.64 11.70 -2.88
CA LYS A 117 12.15 13.02 -3.33
C LYS A 117 11.44 14.12 -2.54
N THR A 118 12.17 14.73 -1.61
CA THR A 118 11.75 15.97 -0.96
C THR A 118 11.54 17.02 -2.05
N ASP A 119 10.44 17.78 -1.97
CA ASP A 119 10.28 18.97 -2.82
C ASP A 119 11.39 19.93 -2.45
N SER A 120 12.52 19.81 -3.15
CA SER A 120 13.62 20.74 -3.12
C SER A 120 13.21 21.89 -4.02
N GLY A 121 12.32 22.73 -3.50
CA GLY A 121 11.93 23.98 -4.16
C GLY A 121 10.44 24.25 -4.14
N ARG A 122 10.01 24.99 -3.12
CA ARG A 122 9.23 26.21 -3.31
C ARG A 122 9.52 27.18 -2.17
#